data_AF-A0A7X0JQP2-F1
#
_entry.id   AF-A0A7X0JQP2-F1
#
_cell.length_a   1.000
_cell.length_b   1.000
_cell.length_c   1.000
_cell.angle_alpha   90.00
_cell.angle_beta   90.00
_cell.angle_gamma   90.00
#
_symmetry.space_group_name_H-M   'P 1'
#
loop_
_entity.id
_entity.type
_entity.pdbx_description
1 polymer ?
#
loop_
_entity_poly.entity_id
_entity_poly.type
_entity_poly.pdbx_seq_one_letter_code
_entity_poly.pdbx_strand_id
1 'polypeptide(L)'
;MTGRSEVTVRRWWPRFEDSRATECVARNLSGYRGILQVEGYGAYSKLVRKDGGNDGVVLAGCWSHSRRKFYELHVALSSKVARETVERMAELWEIE
;
A
#
# COMPACT_ATOMS: atom_id res chain seq x y z
N MET A 1 19.32 -13.22 20.64
CA MET A 1 19.66 -11.85 20.20
C MET A 1 19.03 -11.60 18.84
N THR A 2 17.75 -11.21 18.80
CA THR A 2 17.09 -10.81 17.55
C THR A 2 17.22 -9.29 17.44
N GLY A 3 18.21 -8.84 16.69
CA GLY A 3 18.41 -7.42 16.39
C GLY A 3 17.21 -6.92 15.60
N ARG A 4 16.34 -6.14 16.25
CA ARG A 4 15.25 -5.43 15.58
C ARG A 4 15.90 -4.27 14.83
N SER A 5 16.01 -4.38 13.51
CA SER A 5 16.53 -3.31 12.66
C SER A 5 15.62 -2.08 12.81
N GLU A 6 16.23 -0.94 13.11
CA GLU A 6 15.55 0.33 13.26
C GLU A 6 15.07 0.81 11.87
N VAL A 7 13.75 0.90 11.68
CA VAL A 7 13.17 1.39 10.42
C VAL A 7 13.20 2.91 10.44
N THR A 8 14.13 3.52 9.72
CA THR A 8 14.12 4.97 9.51
C THR A 8 12.98 5.36 8.57
N VAL A 9 11.94 6.01 9.10
CA VAL A 9 10.88 6.62 8.29
C VAL A 9 11.39 7.95 7.73
N ARG A 10 11.71 7.99 6.43
CA ARG A 10 12.02 9.24 5.74
C ARG A 10 10.74 9.88 5.22
N ARG A 11 10.47 11.12 5.61
CA ARG A 11 9.41 11.93 5.02
C ARG A 11 9.87 12.38 3.62
N TRP A 12 9.19 11.84 2.61
CA TRP A 12 9.38 12.22 1.21
C TRP A 12 8.09 12.89 0.72
N TRP A 13 8.23 14.03 0.04
CA TRP A 13 7.11 14.71 -0.59
C TRP A 13 7.23 14.56 -2.11
N PRO A 14 6.22 14.00 -2.79
CA PRO A 14 6.23 13.91 -4.25
C PRO A 14 6.29 15.30 -4.89
N ARG A 15 6.96 15.39 -6.04
CA ARG A 15 6.75 16.53 -6.93
C ARG A 15 5.33 16.45 -7.49
N PHE A 16 4.70 17.61 -7.63
CA PHE A 16 3.46 17.71 -8.40
C PHE A 16 3.73 17.33 -9.85
N GLU A 17 2.83 16.56 -10.44
CA GLU A 17 2.92 16.05 -11.82
C GLU A 17 1.55 16.28 -12.48
N ASP A 18 1.53 16.75 -13.72
CA ASP A 18 0.30 17.07 -14.46
C ASP A 18 -0.51 15.82 -14.86
N SER A 19 0.02 14.63 -14.61
CA SER A 19 -0.66 13.37 -14.88
C SER A 19 -0.35 12.31 -13.83
N ARG A 20 -1.18 11.27 -13.78
CA ARG A 20 -0.97 10.08 -12.95
C ARG A 20 -0.21 8.96 -13.67
N ALA A 21 0.34 9.24 -14.85
CA ALA A 21 1.00 8.22 -15.67
C ALA A 21 2.15 7.53 -14.93
N THR A 22 2.45 6.28 -15.30
CA THR A 22 3.51 5.48 -14.68
C THR A 22 4.86 6.20 -14.67
N GLU A 23 5.17 6.93 -15.73
CA GLU A 23 6.42 7.68 -15.88
C GLU A 23 6.57 8.77 -14.80
N CYS A 24 5.46 9.40 -14.41
CA CYS A 24 5.42 10.39 -13.33
C CYS A 24 5.72 9.73 -11.99
N VAL A 25 5.12 8.56 -11.74
CA VAL A 25 5.36 7.78 -10.51
C VAL A 25 6.82 7.31 -10.44
N ALA A 26 7.39 6.84 -11.55
CA ALA A 26 8.78 6.40 -11.63
C ALA A 26 9.77 7.55 -11.36
N ARG A 27 9.52 8.74 -11.92
CA ARG A 27 10.35 9.94 -11.63
C ARG A 27 10.29 10.36 -10.17
N ASN A 28 9.12 10.25 -9.56
CA ASN A 28 8.93 10.61 -8.16
C ASN A 28 9.65 9.62 -7.23
N LEU A 29 9.60 8.33 -7.53
CA LEU A 29 10.25 7.28 -6.72
C LEU A 29 11.69 6.99 -7.14
N SER A 30 12.29 7.81 -8.00
CA SER A 30 13.65 7.62 -8.48
C SER A 30 14.64 7.53 -7.31
N GLY A 31 15.39 6.43 -7.23
CA GLY A 31 16.36 6.16 -6.17
C GLY A 31 15.75 5.68 -4.84
N TYR A 32 14.43 5.58 -4.73
CA TYR A 32 13.78 5.00 -3.55
C TYR A 32 14.01 3.48 -3.49
N ARG A 33 14.37 2.97 -2.31
CA ARG A 33 14.50 1.54 -2.01
C ARG A 33 13.83 1.26 -0.67
N GLY A 34 13.05 0.19 -0.59
CA GLY A 34 12.30 -0.18 0.63
C GLY A 34 10.83 -0.50 0.38
N ILE A 35 10.05 -0.50 1.46
CA ILE A 35 8.62 -0.84 1.43
C ILE A 35 7.80 0.41 1.11
N LEU A 36 7.15 0.40 -0.06
CA LEU A 36 6.22 1.43 -0.47
C LEU A 36 4.78 0.96 -0.23
N GLN A 37 4.09 1.59 0.72
CA GLN A 37 2.66 1.35 0.92
C GLN A 37 1.84 2.06 -0.16
N VAL A 38 0.98 1.33 -0.89
CA VAL A 38 0.21 1.83 -2.03
C VAL A 38 -1.28 1.46 -1.93
N GLU A 39 -2.12 2.29 -2.51
CA GLU A 39 -3.59 2.12 -2.53
C GLU A 39 -4.12 1.15 -3.61
N GLY A 40 -3.23 0.50 -4.37
CA GLY A 40 -3.61 -0.39 -5.47
C GLY A 40 -3.77 0.31 -6.82
N TYR A 41 -3.26 1.54 -6.97
CA TYR A 41 -3.24 2.21 -8.27
C TYR A 41 -2.34 1.47 -9.28
N GLY A 42 -2.88 1.18 -10.47
CA GLY A 42 -2.23 0.34 -11.47
C GLY A 42 -0.86 0.83 -11.95
N ALA A 43 -0.56 2.14 -11.85
CA ALA A 43 0.73 2.68 -12.25
C ALA A 43 1.91 2.11 -11.44
N TYR A 44 1.69 1.74 -10.16
CA TYR A 44 2.72 1.14 -9.31
C TYR A 44 3.12 -0.26 -9.77
N SER A 45 2.21 -1.01 -10.42
CA SER A 45 2.49 -2.39 -10.86
C SER A 45 3.63 -2.46 -11.89
N LYS A 46 3.80 -1.40 -12.69
CA LYS A 46 4.88 -1.30 -13.68
C LYS A 46 6.24 -0.96 -13.07
N LEU A 47 6.29 -0.55 -11.80
CA LEU A 47 7.53 -0.30 -11.07
C LEU A 47 8.13 -1.59 -10.49
N VAL A 48 7.33 -2.64 -10.38
CA VAL A 48 7.78 -3.95 -9.91
C VAL A 48 7.96 -4.83 -11.14
N ARG A 49 9.20 -5.23 -11.43
CA ARG A 49 9.46 -6.16 -12.54
C ARG A 49 8.99 -7.56 -12.16
N LYS A 50 8.37 -8.26 -13.12
CA LYS A 50 7.80 -9.60 -12.92
C LYS A 50 8.86 -10.69 -12.69
N ASP A 51 10.11 -10.42 -13.06
CA ASP A 51 11.27 -11.31 -12.88
C ASP A 51 11.91 -11.19 -11.49
N GLY A 52 11.34 -10.39 -10.58
CA GLY A 52 11.87 -10.16 -9.24
C GLY A 52 12.98 -9.11 -9.18
N GLY A 53 13.44 -8.58 -10.31
CA GLY A 53 14.41 -7.49 -10.37
C GLY A 53 13.73 -6.15 -10.18
N ASN A 54 13.47 -5.70 -8.95
CA ASN A 54 13.09 -4.30 -8.74
C ASN A 54 14.36 -3.46 -8.48
N ASP A 55 14.31 -2.15 -8.71
CA ASP A 55 15.27 -1.16 -8.20
C ASP A 55 15.31 -1.11 -6.65
N GLY A 56 14.81 -2.13 -5.95
CA GLY A 56 14.78 -2.24 -4.49
C GLY A 56 13.45 -1.86 -3.85
N VAL A 57 12.38 -1.65 -4.62
CA VAL A 57 11.05 -1.35 -4.08
C VAL A 57 10.25 -2.63 -3.80
N VAL A 58 9.56 -2.68 -2.67
CA VAL A 58 8.59 -3.73 -2.33
C VAL A 58 7.24 -3.06 -2.10
N LEU A 59 6.21 -3.45 -2.84
CA LEU A 59 4.88 -2.88 -2.66
C LEU A 59 4.16 -3.56 -1.49
N ALA A 60 3.64 -2.75 -0.57
CA ALA A 60 2.69 -3.17 0.45
C ALA A 60 1.32 -2.55 0.18
N GLY A 61 0.24 -3.33 0.26
CA GLY A 61 -1.11 -2.79 0.14
C GLY A 61 -1.50 -1.94 1.35
N CYS A 62 -2.17 -0.82 1.13
CA CYS A 62 -2.70 0.01 2.21
C CYS A 62 -3.95 -0.62 2.83
N TRP A 63 -3.90 -0.95 4.13
CA TRP A 63 -5.01 -1.56 4.88
C TRP A 63 -6.27 -0.70 4.86
N SER A 64 -6.14 0.62 5.03
CA SER A 64 -7.27 1.55 5.02
C SER A 64 -8.00 1.56 3.67
N HIS A 65 -7.26 1.51 2.56
CA HIS A 65 -7.84 1.42 1.22
C HIS A 65 -8.53 0.07 0.98
N SER A 66 -7.90 -1.03 1.39
CA SER A 66 -8.50 -2.37 1.29
C SER A 66 -9.81 -2.47 2.08
N ARG A 67 -9.85 -1.90 3.29
CA ARG A 67 -11.07 -1.93 4.13
C ARG A 67 -12.25 -1.23 3.50
N ARG A 68 -12.04 -0.16 2.73
CA ARG A 68 -13.12 0.71 2.23
C ARG A 68 -14.22 -0.08 1.52
N LYS A 69 -13.87 -0.97 0.60
CA LYS A 69 -14.84 -1.79 -0.15
C LYS A 69 -15.55 -2.83 0.72
N PHE A 70 -14.84 -3.45 1.67
CA PHE A 70 -15.48 -4.35 2.63
C PHE A 70 -16.45 -3.61 3.54
N TYR A 71 -16.10 -2.38 3.95
CA TYR A 71 -16.98 -1.54 4.74
C TYR A 71 -18.23 -1.13 3.97
N GLU A 72 -18.10 -0.71 2.70
CA GLU A 72 -19.24 -0.41 1.83
C GLU A 72 -20.22 -1.60 1.74
N LEU A 73 -19.69 -2.82 1.52
CA LEU A 73 -20.52 -4.04 1.47
C LEU A 73 -21.12 -4.43 2.83
N HIS A 74 -20.39 -4.19 3.93
CA HIS A 74 -20.85 -4.43 5.29
C HIS A 74 -22.02 -3.52 5.67
N VAL A 75 -21.92 -2.21 5.41
CA VAL A 75 -22.99 -1.25 5.66
C VAL A 75 -24.22 -1.55 4.80
N ALA A 76 -24.02 -2.02 3.56
CA ALA A 76 -25.11 -2.47 2.70
C ALA A 76 -25.73 -3.82 3.10
N LEU A 77 -25.23 -4.48 4.17
CA LEU A 77 -25.65 -5.82 4.61
C LEU A 77 -25.61 -6.88 3.49
N SER A 78 -24.75 -6.65 2.50
CA SER A 78 -24.75 -7.38 1.22
C SER A 78 -23.80 -8.58 1.18
N SER A 79 -22.96 -8.73 2.21
CA SER A 79 -21.97 -9.82 2.28
C SER A 79 -21.59 -10.17 3.71
N LYS A 80 -21.78 -11.46 4.06
CA LYS A 80 -21.31 -12.03 5.33
C LYS A 80 -19.79 -11.92 5.46
N VAL A 81 -19.07 -12.20 4.37
CA VAL A 81 -17.59 -12.13 4.32
C VAL A 81 -17.10 -10.71 4.57
N ALA A 82 -17.79 -9.71 4.04
CA ALA A 82 -17.40 -8.31 4.24
C ALA A 82 -17.56 -7.87 5.70
N ARG A 83 -18.67 -8.22 6.35
CA ARG A 83 -18.86 -8.01 7.79
C ARG A 83 -17.74 -8.64 8.60
N GLU A 84 -17.51 -9.93 8.37
CA GLU A 84 -16.49 -10.73 9.02
C GLU A 84 -15.06 -10.21 8.82
N THR A 85 -14.78 -9.58 7.68
CA THR A 85 -13.48 -8.97 7.38
C THR A 85 -13.32 -7.66 8.14
N VAL A 86 -14.34 -6.81 8.18
CA VAL A 86 -14.31 -5.53 8.92
C VAL A 86 -14.17 -5.76 10.42
N GLU A 87 -14.86 -6.76 10.98
CA GLU A 87 -14.75 -7.16 12.39
C GLU A 87 -13.31 -7.58 12.74
N ARG A 88 -12.71 -8.47 11.94
CA ARG A 88 -11.30 -8.90 12.14
C ARG A 88 -10.29 -7.78 11.96
N MET A 89 -10.52 -6.88 11.00
CA MET A 89 -9.67 -5.70 10.82
C MET A 89 -9.73 -4.77 12.04
N ALA A 90 -10.88 -4.66 12.71
CA ALA A 90 -10.99 -3.87 13.93
C ALA A 90 -10.14 -4.47 15.06
N GLU A 91 -10.19 -5.79 15.25
CA GLU A 91 -9.34 -6.49 16.23
C GLU A 91 -7.84 -6.26 15.99
N LEU A 92 -7.41 -6.22 14.72
CA LEU A 92 -6.02 -5.92 14.35
C LEU A 92 -5.59 -4.49 14.67
N TRP A 93 -6.50 -3.53 14.66
CA TRP A 93 -6.16 -2.14 14.97
C TRP A 93 -6.10 -1.82 16.46
N GLU A 94 -6.73 -2.63 17.30
CA GLU A 94 -6.60 -2.48 18.76
C GLU A 94 -5.18 -2.83 19.26
N ILE A 95 -4.34 -3.44 18.42
CA ILE A 95 -2.96 -3.84 18.77
C ILE A 95 -1.87 -2.99 18.07
N GLU A 96 -2.23 -2.10 17.14
CA GLU A 96 -1.30 -1.16 16.48
C GLU A 96 -1.14 0.14 17.27
#